data_AF-A0A2J6Q030-F1
#
_entry.id   AF-A0A2J6Q030-F1
#
_cell.length_a   1.000
_cell.length_b   1.000
_cell.length_c   1.000
_cell.angle_alpha   90.00
_cell.angle_beta   90.00
_cell.angle_gamma   90.00
#
_symmetry.space_group_name_H-M   'P 1'
#
loop_
_entity.id
_entity.type
_entity.pdbx_description
1 polymer ?
#
loop_
_entity_poly.entity_id
_entity_poly.type
_entity_poly.pdbx_seq_one_letter_code
_entity_poly.pdbx_strand_id
1 'polypeptide(L)'
;MTSDPILLIFGCKSNIGASVAEAYKRKGYNPALVSRSIDEATSTSTELHIRFYYADERKSNGMPAMMGRSGEAHAKFYTWLAEQKEQGPWRATFVDGVHTHFPEVDNVAWTG
;
A
#
# COMPACT_ATOMS: atom_id res chain seq x y z
N MET A 1 -15.54 26.37 -10.30
CA MET A 1 -15.66 25.65 -9.03
C MET A 1 -14.29 25.06 -8.75
N THR A 2 -13.67 25.41 -7.64
CA THR A 2 -12.39 24.82 -7.24
C THR A 2 -12.73 23.59 -6.42
N SER A 3 -12.27 22.40 -6.81
CA SER A 3 -12.40 21.21 -5.98
C SER A 3 -11.56 21.37 -4.72
N ASP A 4 -12.06 20.90 -3.58
CA ASP A 4 -11.28 20.86 -2.34
C ASP A 4 -9.96 20.09 -2.56
N PRO A 5 -8.81 20.61 -2.09
CA PRO A 5 -7.51 19.99 -2.32
C PRO A 5 -7.41 18.60 -1.65
N ILE A 6 -6.78 17.65 -2.35
CA ILE A 6 -6.52 16.31 -1.82
C ILE A 6 -5.20 16.30 -1.02
N LEU A 7 -5.24 15.75 0.19
CA LEU A 7 -4.03 15.53 1.02
C LEU A 7 -3.77 14.03 1.18
N LEU A 8 -2.68 13.51 0.60
CA LEU A 8 -2.27 12.12 0.77
C LEU A 8 -1.49 11.93 2.07
N ILE A 9 -1.93 11.03 2.95
CA ILE A 9 -1.29 10.79 4.26
C ILE A 9 -0.95 9.31 4.41
N PHE A 10 0.34 8.99 4.60
CA PHE A 10 0.82 7.65 4.90
C PHE A 10 0.86 7.39 6.41
N GLY A 11 0.38 6.22 6.83
CA GLY A 11 0.42 5.80 8.24
C GLY A 11 -0.79 6.23 9.07
N CYS A 12 -1.96 6.38 8.44
CA CYS A 12 -3.19 6.91 9.07
C CYS A 12 -3.94 5.96 10.00
N LYS A 13 -3.25 5.06 10.70
CA LYS A 13 -3.89 4.28 11.78
C LYS A 13 -4.07 5.16 13.03
N SER A 14 -4.84 4.64 14.01
CA SER A 14 -5.12 5.20 15.34
C SER A 14 -3.99 6.08 15.91
N ASN A 15 -4.37 7.12 16.65
CA ASN A 15 -3.52 8.16 17.26
C ASN A 15 -3.30 9.37 16.33
N ILE A 16 -2.06 9.68 15.95
CA ILE A 16 -1.69 10.96 15.32
C ILE A 16 -2.25 11.07 13.89
N GLY A 17 -2.17 10.03 13.07
CA GLY A 17 -2.57 10.08 11.66
C GLY A 17 -4.04 10.46 11.47
N ALA A 18 -4.94 9.90 12.30
CA ALA A 18 -6.36 10.26 12.30
C ALA A 18 -6.59 11.71 12.73
N SER A 19 -5.92 12.17 13.81
CA SER A 19 -6.02 13.56 14.27
C SER A 19 -5.51 14.57 13.24
N VAL A 20 -4.45 14.22 12.49
CA VAL A 20 -3.94 15.05 11.39
C VAL A 20 -4.98 15.14 10.27
N ALA A 21 -5.55 14.01 9.85
CA ALA A 21 -6.62 14.00 8.84
C ALA A 21 -7.81 14.89 9.25
N GLU A 22 -8.29 14.77 10.49
CA GLU A 22 -9.35 15.62 11.04
C GLU A 22 -9.01 17.12 11.02
N ALA A 23 -7.77 17.47 11.37
CA ALA A 23 -7.33 18.87 11.35
C ALA A 23 -7.33 19.45 9.94
N TYR A 24 -6.98 18.66 8.92
CA TYR A 24 -7.00 19.09 7.53
C TYR A 24 -8.40 19.09 6.92
N LYS A 25 -9.29 18.16 7.30
CA LYS A 25 -10.71 18.22 6.92
C LYS A 25 -11.36 19.54 7.35
N ARG A 26 -11.09 20.00 8.57
CA ARG A 26 -11.57 21.32 9.07
C ARG A 26 -11.03 22.52 8.29
N LYS A 27 -9.93 22.35 7.55
CA LYS A 27 -9.34 23.38 6.68
C LYS A 27 -9.84 23.29 5.23
N GLY A 28 -10.79 22.40 4.94
CA GLY A 28 -11.35 22.23 3.60
C GLY A 28 -10.53 21.33 2.68
N TYR A 29 -9.77 20.37 3.23
CA TYR A 29 -9.08 19.34 2.43
C TYR A 29 -9.89 18.05 2.41
N ASN A 30 -9.73 17.28 1.33
CA ASN A 30 -10.19 15.91 1.20
C ASN A 30 -9.02 14.95 1.41
N PRO A 31 -8.78 14.42 2.62
CA PRO A 31 -7.64 13.55 2.84
C PRO A 31 -7.80 12.18 2.15
N ALA A 32 -6.70 11.66 1.61
CA ALA A 32 -6.55 10.29 1.19
C ALA A 32 -5.65 9.56 2.20
N LEU A 33 -6.27 8.71 3.02
CA LEU A 33 -5.64 7.98 4.11
C LEU A 33 -5.05 6.67 3.59
N VAL A 34 -3.74 6.52 3.73
CA VAL A 34 -3.01 5.32 3.28
C VAL A 34 -2.53 4.53 4.49
N SER A 35 -2.90 3.24 4.56
CA SER A 35 -2.47 2.36 5.64
C SER A 35 -2.42 0.89 5.20
N ARG A 36 -1.61 0.10 5.92
CA ARG A 36 -1.50 -1.36 5.76
C ARG A 36 -2.73 -2.14 6.25
N SER A 37 -3.61 -1.48 6.97
CA SER A 37 -4.85 -2.06 7.49
C SER A 37 -5.86 -0.93 7.57
N ILE A 38 -6.57 -0.73 6.47
CA ILE A 38 -7.66 0.22 6.36
C ILE A 38 -8.75 -0.39 5.49
N ASP A 39 -10.00 -0.13 5.85
CA ASP A 39 -11.15 -0.62 5.09
C ASP A 39 -11.50 0.42 4.02
N GLU A 40 -11.22 0.09 2.76
CA GLU A 40 -11.54 0.97 1.62
C GLU A 40 -13.04 1.21 1.47
N ALA A 41 -13.88 0.27 1.93
CA ALA A 41 -15.34 0.40 1.89
C ALA A 41 -15.86 1.49 2.83
N THR A 42 -15.03 1.97 3.76
CA THR A 42 -15.36 3.08 4.66
C THR A 42 -14.98 4.46 4.11
N SER A 43 -14.49 4.53 2.86
CA SER A 43 -14.29 5.80 2.15
C SER A 43 -15.60 6.59 2.03
N THR A 44 -15.49 7.92 2.02
CA THR A 44 -16.61 8.86 1.86
C THR A 44 -16.36 9.78 0.67
N SER A 45 -17.30 10.69 0.36
CA SER A 45 -17.09 11.69 -0.70
C SER A 45 -16.00 12.72 -0.39
N THR A 46 -15.57 12.84 0.88
CA THR A 46 -14.60 13.83 1.34
C THR A 46 -13.37 13.21 2.00
N GLU A 47 -13.28 11.87 2.04
CA GLU A 47 -12.15 11.14 2.62
C GLU A 47 -11.99 9.80 1.91
N LEU A 48 -10.83 9.57 1.31
CA LEU A 48 -10.53 8.34 0.57
C LEU A 48 -9.67 7.41 1.44
N HIS A 49 -10.01 6.13 1.52
CA HIS A 49 -9.21 5.12 2.20
C HIS A 49 -8.51 4.22 1.17
N ILE A 50 -7.19 4.09 1.31
CA ILE A 50 -6.34 3.39 0.34
C ILE A 50 -5.48 2.35 1.07
N ARG A 51 -5.53 1.10 0.62
CA ARG A 51 -4.61 0.06 1.10
C ARG A 51 -3.20 0.28 0.56
N PHE A 52 -2.22 0.10 1.45
CA PHE A 52 -0.81 0.14 1.09
C PHE A 52 -0.25 -1.25 0.78
N TYR A 53 0.51 -1.36 -0.31
CA TYR A 53 1.27 -2.54 -0.70
C TYR A 53 2.73 -2.19 -0.99
N TYR A 54 3.64 -3.01 -0.48
CA TYR A 54 5.06 -3.01 -0.78
C TYR A 54 5.41 -4.33 -1.44
N ALA A 55 5.85 -4.27 -2.69
CA ALA A 55 6.20 -5.44 -3.48
C ALA A 55 7.72 -5.48 -3.75
N ASP A 56 8.32 -6.65 -3.62
CA ASP A 56 9.77 -6.85 -3.81
C ASP A 56 10.01 -8.00 -4.80
N GLU A 57 10.48 -7.66 -6.00
CA GLU A 57 10.81 -8.65 -7.02
C GLU A 57 12.10 -9.40 -6.64
N ARG A 58 11.97 -10.72 -6.57
CA ARG A 58 13.05 -11.65 -6.27
C ARG A 58 13.39 -12.49 -7.50
N LYS A 59 14.61 -13.00 -7.49
CA LYS A 59 14.99 -14.15 -8.31
C LYS A 59 14.39 -15.41 -7.70
N SER A 60 14.33 -16.49 -8.48
CA SER A 60 13.83 -17.79 -8.00
C SER A 60 14.59 -18.35 -6.78
N ASN A 61 15.82 -17.90 -6.55
CA ASN A 61 16.64 -18.26 -5.39
C ASN A 61 16.48 -17.29 -4.20
N GLY A 62 15.50 -16.38 -4.22
CA GLY A 62 15.23 -15.42 -3.14
C GLY A 62 16.13 -14.18 -3.13
N MET A 63 17.17 -14.13 -3.97
CA MET A 63 18.02 -12.95 -4.09
C MET A 63 17.25 -11.77 -4.70
N PRO A 64 17.59 -10.51 -4.36
CA PRO A 64 16.97 -9.34 -4.99
C PRO A 64 17.14 -9.35 -6.52
N ALA A 65 16.11 -8.94 -7.25
CA ALA A 65 16.19 -8.83 -8.71
C ALA A 65 17.24 -7.79 -9.16
N MET A 66 17.54 -6.78 -8.33
CA MET A 66 18.51 -5.71 -8.61
C MET A 66 18.23 -5.02 -9.94
N MET A 67 19.10 -5.15 -10.94
CA MET A 67 18.87 -4.58 -12.27
C MET A 67 17.97 -5.44 -13.16
N GLY A 68 17.64 -6.68 -12.75
CA GLY A 68 16.79 -7.60 -13.50
C GLY A 68 15.29 -7.46 -13.22
N ARG A 69 14.83 -6.29 -12.75
CA ARG A 69 13.41 -6.04 -12.46
C ARG A 69 12.60 -5.87 -13.75
N SER A 70 11.38 -6.39 -13.78
CA SER A 70 10.47 -6.30 -14.92
C SER A 70 9.22 -5.47 -14.59
N GLY A 71 8.97 -4.41 -15.38
CA GLY A 71 7.77 -3.60 -15.24
C GLY A 71 6.48 -4.38 -15.49
N GLU A 72 6.50 -5.33 -16.44
CA GLU A 72 5.38 -6.21 -16.72
C GLU A 72 5.12 -7.18 -15.55
N ALA A 73 6.18 -7.72 -14.94
CA ALA A 73 6.06 -8.56 -13.75
C ALA A 73 5.43 -7.78 -12.58
N HIS A 74 5.87 -6.53 -12.35
CA HIS A 74 5.25 -5.66 -11.35
C HIS A 74 3.77 -5.41 -11.64
N ALA A 75 3.42 -5.08 -12.88
CA ALA A 75 2.03 -4.85 -13.27
C ALA A 75 1.15 -6.07 -12.99
N LYS A 76 1.58 -7.26 -13.41
CA LYS A 76 0.88 -8.53 -13.12
C LYS A 76 0.67 -8.73 -11.62
N PHE A 77 1.71 -8.50 -10.82
CA PHE A 77 1.65 -8.69 -9.39
C PHE A 77 0.74 -7.68 -8.69
N TYR A 78 0.81 -6.40 -9.07
CA TYR A 78 -0.06 -5.36 -8.50
C TYR A 78 -1.52 -5.53 -8.92
N THR A 79 -1.81 -5.99 -10.15
CA THR A 79 -3.16 -6.36 -10.55
C THR A 79 -3.70 -7.49 -9.67
N TRP A 80 -2.90 -8.54 -9.44
CA TRP A 80 -3.29 -9.61 -8.53
C TRP A 80 -3.60 -9.12 -7.11
N LEU A 81 -2.79 -8.19 -6.56
CA LEU A 81 -3.04 -7.57 -5.25
C LEU A 81 -4.33 -6.74 -5.22
N ALA A 82 -4.58 -5.94 -6.27
CA ALA A 82 -5.72 -5.04 -6.36
C ALA A 82 -7.05 -5.78 -6.52
N GLU A 83 -7.04 -6.97 -7.15
CA GLU A 83 -8.23 -7.80 -7.36
C GLU A 83 -8.59 -8.69 -6.15
N GLN A 84 -7.76 -8.71 -5.09
CA GLN A 84 -8.08 -9.46 -3.89
C GLN A 84 -9.32 -8.88 -3.18
N LYS A 85 -10.21 -9.78 -2.74
CA LYS A 85 -11.41 -9.40 -1.94
C LYS A 85 -11.03 -8.85 -0.57
N GLU A 86 -9.97 -9.40 0.02
CA GLU A 86 -9.41 -8.96 1.29
C GLU A 86 -8.02 -8.39 1.06
N GLN A 87 -7.50 -7.64 2.04
CA GLN A 87 -6.13 -7.17 1.97
C GLN A 87 -5.17 -8.36 1.95
N GLY A 88 -4.58 -8.64 0.78
CA GLY A 88 -3.45 -9.56 0.64
C GLY A 88 -2.22 -9.10 1.42
N PRO A 89 -1.06 -9.76 1.28
CA PRO A 89 0.15 -9.38 1.99
C PRO A 89 0.54 -7.93 1.67
N TRP A 90 0.46 -7.05 2.67
CA TRP A 90 0.84 -5.64 2.52
C TRP A 90 2.33 -5.48 2.19
N ARG A 91 3.15 -6.47 2.57
CA ARG A 91 4.56 -6.62 2.19
C ARG A 91 4.68 -8.01 1.58
N ALA A 92 5.04 -8.05 0.30
CA ALA A 92 5.01 -9.29 -0.46
C ALA A 92 6.20 -9.38 -1.41
N THR A 93 6.70 -10.60 -1.57
CA THR A 93 7.72 -10.92 -2.57
C THR A 93 7.09 -11.67 -3.74
N PHE A 94 7.68 -11.50 -4.93
CA PHE A 94 7.20 -12.15 -6.14
C PHE A 94 8.36 -12.46 -7.10
N VAL A 95 8.15 -13.44 -7.97
CA VAL A 95 9.07 -13.81 -9.05
C VAL A 95 8.28 -13.79 -10.36
N ASP A 96 8.72 -13.01 -11.34
CA ASP A 96 8.08 -12.92 -12.66
C ASP A 96 6.55 -12.69 -12.60
N GLY A 97 6.13 -11.82 -11.69
CA GLY A 97 4.73 -11.42 -11.48
C GLY A 97 3.89 -12.37 -10.63
N VAL A 98 4.47 -13.48 -10.15
CA VAL A 98 3.78 -14.47 -9.33
C VAL A 98 4.18 -14.34 -7.86
N HIS A 99 3.20 -14.18 -6.98
CA HIS A 99 3.42 -14.17 -5.53
C HIS A 99 4.25 -15.40 -5.12
N THR A 100 5.41 -15.17 -4.50
CA THR A 100 6.33 -16.23 -4.09
C THR A 100 6.86 -15.90 -2.71
N HIS A 101 6.47 -16.68 -1.71
CA HIS A 101 6.85 -16.42 -0.32
C HIS A 101 8.29 -16.86 -0.05
N PHE A 102 9.12 -15.94 0.46
CA PHE A 102 10.46 -16.23 0.95
C PHE A 102 10.50 -15.93 2.46
N PRO A 103 10.41 -16.93 3.35
CA PRO A 103 10.32 -16.71 4.79
C PRO A 103 11.43 -15.84 5.38
N GLU A 104 12.67 -16.02 4.89
CA GLU A 104 13.85 -15.24 5.31
C GLU A 104 13.80 -13.77 4.90
N VAL A 105 12.90 -13.41 3.99
CA VAL A 105 12.70 -12.04 3.51
C VAL A 105 11.42 -11.45 4.06
N ASP A 106 10.34 -12.23 4.05
CA ASP A 106 8.99 -11.75 4.34
C ASP A 106 8.74 -11.64 5.85
N ASN A 107 9.35 -12.52 6.65
CA ASN A 107 9.17 -12.55 8.10
C ASN A 107 10.17 -11.68 8.86
N VAL A 108 11.09 -11.00 8.16
CA VAL A 108 12.05 -10.10 8.83
C VAL A 108 11.25 -8.91 9.38
N ALA A 109 10.99 -8.97 10.69
CA ALA A 109 10.51 -7.84 11.45
C ALA A 109 11.46 -6.68 11.18
N TRP A 110 10.91 -5.54 10.78
CA TRP A 110 11.69 -4.34 10.50
C TRP A 110 12.40 -3.94 11.80
N THR A 111 13.72 -4.17 11.90
CA THR A 111 14.56 -3.77 13.03
C THR A 111 15.11 -2.36 12.85
N GLY A 112 14.39 -1.52 12.10
CA GLY A 112 14.74 -0.11 11.91
C GLY A 112 14.27 0.79 13.04
#